data_AF-A0A484YR19-F1
#
_entry.id   AF-A0A484YR19-F1
#
_cell.length_a   1.000
_cell.length_b   1.000
_cell.length_c   1.000
_cell.angle_alpha   90.00
_cell.angle_beta   90.00
_cell.angle_gamma   90.00
#
_symmetry.space_group_name_H-M   'P 1'
#
loop_
_entity.id
_entity.type
_entity.pdbx_description
1 polymer ?
#
loop_
_entity_poly.entity_id
_entity_poly.type
_entity_poly.pdbx_seq_one_letter_code
_entity_poly.pdbx_strand_id
1 'polypeptide(L)'
;MATDNIGVELLAATPFRHRVGTGPTGDIATVHHLPPTLMAQWYFGDSSSKVRPYIGAGVNYTTFFDEKFNDTGKAAGLSDLSLKDSWGVAGRWVSII
;
A
#
# COMPACT_ATOMS: atom_id res chain seq x y z
N MET A 1 -17.75 -11.79 5.23
CA MET A 1 -17.84 -12.30 3.84
C MET A 1 -19.17 -11.87 3.27
N ALA A 2 -19.23 -11.52 1.98
CA ALA A 2 -20.47 -11.10 1.33
C ALA A 2 -21.36 -12.30 0.96
N THR A 3 -20.74 -13.45 0.66
CA THR A 3 -21.37 -14.77 0.44
C THR A 3 -20.44 -15.88 0.93
N ASP A 4 -20.87 -17.15 0.90
CA ASP A 4 -20.07 -18.31 1.37
C ASP A 4 -18.71 -18.48 0.67
N ASN A 5 -18.56 -17.91 -0.52
CA ASN A 5 -17.34 -18.01 -1.34
C ASN A 5 -16.73 -16.65 -1.69
N ILE A 6 -17.40 -15.52 -1.45
CA ILE A 6 -16.90 -14.19 -1.81
C ILE A 6 -16.63 -13.35 -0.56
N GLY A 7 -15.37 -13.00 -0.37
CA GLY A 7 -14.90 -12.04 0.61
C GLY A 7 -14.54 -10.71 -0.05
N VAL A 8 -14.80 -9.61 0.65
CA VAL A 8 -14.18 -8.33 0.36
C VAL A 8 -13.27 -8.02 1.54
N GLU A 9 -12.01 -7.70 1.28
CA GLU A 9 -11.02 -7.37 2.28
C GLU A 9 -10.47 -5.98 1.98
N LEU A 10 -10.50 -5.13 3.00
CA LEU A 10 -9.87 -3.83 2.96
C LEU A 10 -8.61 -3.93 3.83
N LEU A 11 -7.45 -3.93 3.19
CA LEU A 11 -6.17 -3.82 3.87
C LEU A 11 -5.88 -2.33 4.08
N ALA A 12 -6.09 -1.88 5.31
CA ALA A 12 -5.63 -0.60 5.78
C ALA A 12 -4.35 -0.80 6.60
N ALA A 13 -3.35 0.03 6.36
CA ALA A 13 -2.13 0.09 7.15
C ALA A 13 -2.01 1.47 7.80
N THR A 14 -1.25 1.56 8.88
CA THR A 14 -0.87 2.86 9.43
C THR A 14 0.00 3.63 8.44
N PRO A 15 0.03 4.98 8.49
CA PRO A 15 0.86 5.78 7.60
C PRO A 15 2.32 5.32 7.62
N PHE A 16 2.82 4.85 6.49
CA PHE A 16 4.23 4.49 6.36
C PHE A 16 5.04 5.75 6.22
N ARG A 17 6.13 5.85 6.99
CA ARG A 17 7.06 6.97 6.93
C ARG A 17 8.32 6.54 6.21
N HIS A 18 8.58 7.13 5.05
CA HIS A 18 9.82 6.94 4.31
C HIS A 18 10.66 8.20 4.35
N ARG A 19 11.97 8.04 4.55
CA ARG A 19 12.94 9.12 4.39
C ARG A 19 13.57 8.96 3.01
N VAL A 20 13.55 10.02 2.23
CA VAL A 20 14.18 10.09 0.92
C VAL A 20 15.44 10.92 1.08
N GLY A 21 16.56 10.35 0.65
CA GLY A 21 17.89 10.92 0.79
C GLY A 21 18.75 10.63 -0.43
N THR A 22 19.65 11.54 -0.75
CA THR A 22 20.73 11.31 -1.71
C THR A 22 22.01 11.07 -0.92
N GLY A 23 22.75 10.01 -1.24
CA GLY A 23 23.98 9.61 -0.50
C GLY A 23 24.90 10.76 -0.06
N PRO A 24 25.24 11.74 -0.93
CA PRO A 24 26.10 12.87 -0.53
C PRO A 24 25.42 13.96 0.30
N THR A 25 24.09 13.99 0.39
CA THR A 25 23.32 15.06 1.04
C THR A 25 22.58 14.59 2.31
N GLY A 26 22.56 13.27 2.56
CA GLY A 26 21.78 12.66 3.64
C GLY A 26 20.29 12.58 3.31
N ASP A 27 19.47 12.30 4.33
CA ASP A 27 18.01 12.43 4.22
C ASP A 27 17.69 13.88 3.85
N ILE A 28 16.84 14.12 2.85
CA ILE A 28 16.43 15.46 2.36
C ILE A 28 14.93 15.72 2.49
N ALA A 29 14.13 14.65 2.56
CA ALA A 29 12.69 14.74 2.72
C ALA A 29 12.15 13.56 3.53
N THR A 30 11.08 13.80 4.28
CA THR A 30 10.25 12.75 4.85
C THR A 30 8.92 12.75 4.13
N VAL A 31 8.48 11.56 3.72
CA VAL A 31 7.25 11.34 2.98
C VAL A 31 6.42 10.34 3.77
N HIS A 32 5.14 10.66 3.96
CA HIS A 32 4.18 9.68 4.45
C HIS A 32 3.34 9.14 3.30
N HIS A 33 3.04 7.84 3.34
CA HIS A 33 2.12 7.24 2.38
C HIS A 33 1.19 6.25 3.05
N LEU A 34 -0.04 6.21 2.56
CA LEU A 34 -1.04 5.22 2.93
C LEU A 34 -1.35 4.42 1.68
N PRO A 35 -1.16 3.08 1.70
CA PRO A 35 -1.53 2.21 0.60
C PRO A 35 -2.81 1.41 0.92
N PRO A 36 -4.01 2.03 1.07
CA PRO A 36 -5.24 1.27 1.17
C PRO A 36 -5.37 0.33 -0.03
N THR A 37 -5.52 -0.96 0.27
CA THR A 37 -5.70 -1.99 -0.75
C THR A 37 -7.05 -2.64 -0.59
N LEU A 38 -7.89 -2.53 -1.61
CA LEU A 38 -9.18 -3.19 -1.67
C LEU A 38 -9.03 -4.48 -2.47
N MET A 39 -9.30 -5.61 -1.82
CA MET A 39 -9.17 -6.95 -2.40
C MET A 39 -10.54 -7.63 -2.45
N ALA A 40 -10.91 -8.13 -3.61
CA ALA A 40 -11.98 -9.12 -3.74
C ALA A 40 -11.34 -10.51 -3.67
N GLN A 41 -11.84 -11.37 -2.79
CA GLN A 41 -11.34 -12.71 -2.54
C GLN A 41 -12.41 -13.73 -2.88
N TRP A 42 -12.03 -14.74 -3.67
CA TRP A 42 -12.85 -15.90 -3.97
C TRP A 42 -12.26 -17.13 -3.28
N TYR A 43 -13.02 -17.72 -2.37
CA TYR A 43 -12.65 -18.91 -1.62
C TYR A 43 -13.19 -20.17 -2.31
N PHE A 44 -12.30 -21.10 -2.64
CA PHE A 44 -12.67 -22.39 -3.20
C PHE A 44 -13.09 -23.37 -2.10
N GLY A 45 -14.07 -24.22 -2.40
CA GLY A 45 -14.57 -25.26 -1.50
C GLY A 45 -15.65 -24.78 -0.53
N ASP A 46 -16.04 -25.69 0.36
CA ASP A 46 -17.16 -25.51 1.29
C ASP A 46 -16.74 -24.76 2.58
N SER A 47 -17.70 -24.06 3.19
CA SER A 47 -17.57 -23.40 4.50
C SER A 47 -17.05 -24.33 5.61
N SER A 48 -17.29 -25.64 5.50
CA SER A 48 -16.86 -26.64 6.50
C SER A 48 -15.41 -27.11 6.34
N SER A 49 -14.68 -26.66 5.30
CA SER A 49 -13.32 -27.12 5.02
C SER A 49 -12.29 -26.39 5.89
N LYS A 50 -11.41 -27.12 6.58
CA LYS A 50 -10.34 -26.55 7.41
C LYS A 50 -9.28 -25.77 6.60
N VAL A 51 -9.14 -26.09 5.32
CA VAL A 51 -8.20 -25.47 4.40
C VAL A 51 -9.00 -24.99 3.20
N ARG A 52 -9.06 -23.67 2.99
CA ARG A 52 -9.80 -23.05 1.89
C ARG A 52 -8.84 -22.20 1.06
N PRO A 53 -8.28 -22.74 -0.03
CA PRO A 53 -7.47 -21.95 -0.93
C PRO A 53 -8.34 -20.82 -1.51
N TYR A 54 -7.72 -19.67 -1.74
CA TYR A 54 -8.42 -18.51 -2.27
C TYR A 54 -7.59 -17.81 -3.33
N ILE A 55 -8.29 -17.20 -4.28
CA ILE A 55 -7.71 -16.27 -5.23
C ILE A 55 -8.27 -14.88 -4.93
N GLY A 56 -7.38 -13.90 -4.90
CA GLY A 56 -7.74 -12.51 -4.67
C GLY A 56 -7.27 -11.65 -5.83
N ALA A 57 -8.16 -10.79 -6.30
CA ALA A 57 -7.81 -9.69 -7.19
C ALA A 57 -8.25 -8.40 -6.52
N GLY A 58 -7.39 -7.40 -6.55
CA GLY A 58 -7.64 -6.14 -5.90
C GLY A 58 -6.94 -4.99 -6.56
N VAL A 59 -7.28 -3.81 -6.06
CA VAL A 59 -6.69 -2.55 -6.46
C VAL A 59 -6.04 -1.95 -5.23
N ASN A 60 -4.80 -1.51 -5.41
CA ASN A 60 -4.08 -0.72 -4.45
C ASN A 60 -4.17 0.75 -4.87
N TYR A 61 -4.56 1.61 -3.95
CA TYR A 61 -4.50 3.05 -4.14
C TYR A 61 -3.51 3.59 -3.11
N THR A 62 -2.34 4.06 -3.55
CA THR A 62 -1.36 4.66 -2.65
C THR A 62 -1.48 6.17 -2.73
N THR A 63 -1.92 6.78 -1.62
CA THR A 63 -1.93 8.23 -1.47
C THR A 63 -0.73 8.68 -0.66
N PHE A 64 -0.02 9.69 -1.19
CA PHE A 64 1.11 10.33 -0.53
C PHE A 64 0.63 11.61 0.13
N PHE A 65 1.04 11.85 1.36
CA PHE A 65 0.71 13.07 2.10
C PHE A 65 1.84 13.44 3.04
N ASP A 66 1.87 14.70 3.46
CA ASP A 66 2.88 15.24 4.37
C ASP A 66 4.32 15.11 3.84
N GLU A 67 4.55 15.51 2.57
CA GLU A 67 5.88 15.70 2.01
C GLU A 67 6.57 16.92 2.65
N LYS A 68 7.30 16.71 3.74
CA LYS A 68 8.06 17.77 4.39
C LYS A 68 9.54 17.66 4.04
N PHE A 69 10.06 18.71 3.38
CA PHE A 69 11.50 18.93 3.26
C PHE A 69 12.09 19.26 4.63
N ASN A 70 13.24 18.64 4.92
CA ASN A 70 14.03 19.01 6.09
C ASN A 70 14.87 20.27 5.84
N ASP A 71 15.58 20.74 6.87
CA ASP A 71 16.37 21.98 6.79
C ASP A 71 17.44 21.92 5.68
N THR A 72 17.94 20.74 5.33
CA THR A 72 18.89 20.51 4.22
C THR A 72 18.22 20.69 2.85
N GLY A 73 17.00 20.17 2.65
CA GLY A 73 16.24 20.36 1.40
C GLY A 73 15.81 21.82 1.18
N LYS A 74 15.45 22.52 2.25
CA LYS A 74 15.15 23.96 2.21
C LYS A 74 16.39 24.81 1.92
N ALA A 75 17.54 24.46 2.49
CA ALA A 75 18.81 25.12 2.19
C ALA A 75 19.27 24.93 0.73
N ALA A 76 18.84 23.84 0.07
CA ALA A 76 19.07 23.58 -1.34
C ALA A 76 18.08 24.29 -2.30
N GLY A 77 17.13 25.09 -1.76
CA GLY A 77 16.16 25.85 -2.55
C GLY A 77 15.01 25.00 -3.13
N LEU A 78 14.81 23.78 -2.63
CA LEU A 78 13.74 22.89 -3.08
C LEU A 78 12.46 23.22 -2.29
N SER A 79 11.49 23.85 -2.97
CA SER A 79 10.23 24.29 -2.38
C SER A 79 9.01 23.43 -2.75
N ASP A 80 9.13 22.59 -3.79
CA ASP A 80 8.03 21.77 -4.30
C ASP A 80 8.44 20.29 -4.35
N LEU A 81 7.93 19.49 -3.41
CA LEU A 81 7.91 18.03 -3.51
C LEU A 81 6.44 17.63 -3.61
N SER A 82 6.00 17.25 -4.80
CA SER A 82 4.69 16.68 -5.01
C SER A 82 4.87 15.26 -5.53
N LEU A 83 4.53 14.27 -4.72
CA LEU A 83 4.42 12.88 -5.17
C LEU A 83 3.00 12.68 -5.71
N LYS A 84 2.94 12.21 -6.96
CA LYS A 84 1.65 11.88 -7.58
C LYS A 84 1.10 10.60 -6.97
N ASP A 85 -0.19 10.61 -6.65
CA ASP A 85 -0.90 9.40 -6.23
C ASP A 85 -0.73 8.29 -7.29
N SER A 86 -0.54 7.07 -6.81
CA SER A 86 -0.28 5.91 -7.68
C SER A 86 -1.34 4.85 -7.49
N TRP A 87 -1.77 4.26 -8.60
CA TRP A 87 -2.70 3.15 -8.65
C TRP A 87 -1.95 1.89 -9.08
N GLY A 88 -2.13 0.82 -8.32
CA GLY A 88 -1.52 -0.48 -8.58
C GLY A 88 -2.59 -1.57 -8.68
N VAL A 89 -2.38 -2.53 -9.56
CA VAL A 89 -3.18 -3.76 -9.57
C VAL A 89 -2.51 -4.76 -8.62
N ALA A 90 -3.28 -5.28 -7.68
CA ALA A 90 -2.81 -6.28 -6.71
C ALA A 90 -3.43 -7.64 -7.03
N GLY A 91 -2.60 -8.60 -7.41
CA GLY A 91 -2.99 -10.02 -7.48
C GLY A 91 -2.48 -10.75 -6.25
N ARG A 92 -3.36 -11.43 -5.52
CA ARG A 92 -2.97 -12.29 -4.40
C ARG A 92 -3.41 -13.73 -4.70
N TRP A 93 -2.43 -14.62 -4.79
CA TRP A 93 -2.67 -16.05 -4.84
C TRP A 93 -2.10 -16.68 -3.59
N VAL A 94 -2.94 -17.35 -2.79
CA VAL A 94 -2.49 -18.10 -1.62
C VAL A 94 -2.79 -19.58 -1.86
N SER A 95 -1.72 -20.28 -2.23
CA SER A 95 -1.67 -21.74 -2.20
C SER A 95 -1.11 -22.14 -0.84
N ILE A 96 -1.91 -22.84 -0.03
CA ILE A 96 -1.42 -23.50 1.19
C ILE A 96 -0.69 -24.76 0.71
N ILE A 97 0.65 -24.74 0.81
CA ILE A 97 1.52 -25.93 0.74
C ILE A 97 1.87 -26.35 2.17
#